data_AF-A0A8T6FHG1-F1
#
_entry.id   AF-A0A8T6FHG1-F1
#
_cell.length_a   1.000
_cell.length_b   1.000
_cell.length_c   1.000
_cell.angle_alpha   90.00
_cell.angle_beta   90.00
_cell.angle_gamma   90.00
#
_symmetry.space_group_name_H-M   'P 1'
#
loop_
_entity.id
_entity.type
_entity.pdbx_description
1 polymer ?
#
loop_
_entity_poly.entity_id
_entity_poly.type
_entity_poly.pdbx_seq_one_letter_code
_entity_poly.pdbx_strand_id
1 'polypeptide(L)'
;MSSALTSDIVPAEASDAMVLDLISRYAETWRVLLEFDEDRLKAPAGAKPATSAIDLDTALDAVSTFRDDLAAKGQATGLFGNLRGDGLDAILGNIEQTMFGEPLYRSREEKAANLLYFVVKDHPFTDGNKRIGALLFLLYLAQESVAHGLDARALTALTLLIAESAPSAKDLMIRLVVNLLAEPNV
;
A
#
# COMPACT_ATOMS: atom_id res chain seq x y z
N MET A 1 -38.77 -18.67 -39.66
CA MET A 1 -38.18 -17.33 -39.53
C MET A 1 -38.97 -16.60 -38.48
N SER A 2 -38.42 -16.48 -37.28
CA SER A 2 -37.68 -15.30 -36.79
C SER A 2 -38.63 -14.32 -36.10
N SER A 3 -38.48 -14.20 -34.78
CA SER A 3 -38.35 -12.92 -34.07
C SER A 3 -38.43 -13.19 -32.56
N ALA A 4 -37.31 -13.65 -31.99
CA ALA A 4 -37.06 -13.44 -30.57
C ALA A 4 -36.77 -11.95 -30.40
N LEU A 5 -37.73 -11.20 -29.85
CA LEU A 5 -37.54 -9.81 -29.46
C LEU A 5 -36.54 -9.78 -28.31
N THR A 6 -35.38 -9.21 -28.62
CA THR A 6 -34.38 -8.71 -27.69
C THR A 6 -35.06 -7.96 -26.55
N SER A 7 -34.91 -8.45 -25.31
CA SER A 7 -35.27 -7.67 -24.14
C SER A 7 -34.23 -6.56 -23.99
N ASP A 8 -34.59 -5.36 -24.43
CA ASP A 8 -33.82 -4.15 -24.14
C ASP A 8 -33.73 -3.99 -22.61
N ILE A 9 -32.53 -4.20 -22.08
CA ILE A 9 -32.21 -3.81 -20.71
C ILE A 9 -32.08 -2.29 -20.74
N VAL A 10 -33.18 -1.60 -20.49
CA VAL A 10 -33.15 -0.16 -20.20
C VAL A 10 -32.46 0.00 -18.84
N PRO A 11 -31.35 0.74 -18.72
CA PRO A 11 -30.75 1.03 -17.42
C PRO A 11 -31.80 1.72 -16.55
N ALA A 12 -32.03 1.22 -15.33
CA ALA A 12 -32.89 1.89 -14.38
C ALA A 12 -32.38 3.32 -14.15
N GLU A 13 -33.25 4.32 -14.32
CA GLU A 13 -32.91 5.70 -13.99
C GLU A 13 -32.50 5.79 -12.51
N ALA A 14 -31.39 6.47 -12.23
CA ALA A 14 -30.90 6.65 -10.87
C ALA A 14 -31.91 7.51 -10.09
N SER A 15 -32.46 6.97 -8.99
CA SER A 15 -33.34 7.73 -8.11
C SER A 15 -32.53 8.58 -7.12
N ASP A 16 -33.11 9.69 -6.66
CA ASP A 16 -32.49 10.55 -5.64
C ASP A 16 -32.08 9.77 -4.38
N ALA A 17 -32.89 8.78 -3.97
CA ALA A 17 -32.59 7.90 -2.83
C ALA A 17 -31.34 7.03 -3.08
N MET A 18 -31.19 6.48 -4.30
CA MET A 18 -30.01 5.69 -4.67
C MET A 18 -28.75 6.56 -4.69
N VAL A 19 -28.85 7.79 -5.18
CA VAL A 19 -27.74 8.75 -5.21
C VAL A 19 -27.33 9.15 -3.79
N LEU A 20 -28.28 9.48 -2.92
CA LEU A 20 -28.00 9.84 -1.52
C LEU A 20 -27.34 8.68 -0.74
N ASP A 21 -27.79 7.44 -0.99
CA ASP A 21 -27.16 6.25 -0.42
C ASP A 21 -25.71 6.08 -0.89
N LEU A 22 -25.43 6.26 -2.19
CA LEU A 22 -24.06 6.23 -2.72
C LEU A 22 -23.19 7.34 -2.12
N ILE A 23 -23.69 8.57 -2.05
CA ILE A 23 -22.95 9.70 -1.45
C ILE A 23 -22.55 9.36 -0.01
N SER A 24 -23.50 8.82 0.76
CA SER A 24 -23.28 8.49 2.17
C SER A 24 -22.29 7.33 2.34
N ARG A 25 -22.42 6.25 1.54
CA ARG A 25 -21.53 5.09 1.62
C ARG A 25 -20.08 5.39 1.25
N TYR A 26 -19.85 6.38 0.38
CA TYR A 26 -18.53 6.78 -0.08
C TYR A 26 -18.05 8.10 0.50
N ALA A 27 -18.68 8.61 1.57
CA ALA A 27 -18.34 9.89 2.20
C ALA A 27 -16.83 10.06 2.47
N GLU A 28 -16.19 8.99 2.95
CA GLU A 28 -14.76 8.97 3.23
C GLU A 28 -13.90 9.07 1.97
N THR A 29 -14.35 8.48 0.85
CA THR A 29 -13.68 8.62 -0.45
C THR A 29 -13.63 10.09 -0.88
N TRP A 30 -14.76 10.81 -0.74
CA TRP A 30 -14.84 12.22 -1.12
C TRP A 30 -13.92 13.09 -0.26
N ARG A 31 -13.86 12.80 1.05
CA ARG A 31 -12.97 13.49 1.99
C ARG A 31 -11.50 13.29 1.62
N VAL A 32 -11.07 12.04 1.45
CA VAL A 32 -9.66 11.71 1.15
C VAL A 32 -9.24 12.32 -0.18
N LEU A 33 -10.08 12.25 -1.22
CA LEU A 33 -9.78 12.85 -2.53
C LEU A 33 -9.59 14.36 -2.45
N LEU A 34 -10.52 15.08 -1.81
CA LEU A 34 -10.43 16.53 -1.66
C LEU A 34 -9.17 16.93 -0.88
N GLU A 35 -8.90 16.26 0.24
CA GLU A 35 -7.74 16.60 1.06
C GLU A 35 -6.40 16.24 0.40
N PHE A 36 -6.39 15.20 -0.42
CA PHE A 36 -5.23 14.82 -1.20
C PHE A 36 -4.91 15.87 -2.28
N ASP A 37 -5.93 16.30 -3.04
CA ASP A 37 -5.76 17.30 -4.11
C ASP A 37 -5.33 18.67 -3.56
N GLU A 38 -5.78 19.04 -2.35
CA GLU A 38 -5.39 20.26 -1.65
C GLU A 38 -4.07 20.14 -0.85
N ASP A 39 -3.35 19.00 -0.95
CA ASP A 39 -2.13 18.67 -0.17
C ASP A 39 -2.27 18.89 1.36
N ARG A 40 -3.48 18.69 1.87
CA ARG A 40 -3.85 18.90 3.27
C ARG A 40 -4.22 17.61 4.00
N LEU A 41 -4.19 16.46 3.30
CA LEU A 41 -4.48 15.15 3.88
C LEU A 41 -3.60 14.93 5.10
N LYS A 42 -4.20 14.73 6.27
CA LYS A 42 -3.45 14.48 7.51
C LYS A 42 -3.41 13.00 7.82
N ALA A 43 -2.45 12.60 8.66
CA ALA A 43 -2.51 11.28 9.27
C ALA A 43 -3.80 11.20 10.13
N PRO A 44 -4.61 10.13 9.99
CA PRO A 44 -5.84 9.97 10.73
C PRO A 44 -5.55 9.73 12.22
N ALA A 45 -6.50 10.11 13.08
CA ALA A 45 -6.52 9.63 14.46
C ALA A 45 -6.82 8.11 14.46
N GLY A 46 -6.16 7.34 15.33
CA GLY A 46 -6.37 5.89 15.46
C GLY A 46 -5.17 5.01 15.09
N ALA A 47 -4.08 5.61 14.61
CA ALA A 47 -2.83 4.92 14.39
C ALA A 47 -2.27 4.32 15.69
N LYS A 48 -1.86 3.05 15.67
CA LYS A 48 -1.44 2.31 16.88
C LYS A 48 0.09 2.19 16.95
N PRO A 49 0.71 2.20 18.14
CA PRO A 49 2.15 2.00 18.26
C PRO A 49 2.58 0.68 17.64
N ALA A 50 3.75 0.67 17.00
CA ALA A 50 4.32 -0.55 16.46
C ALA A 50 4.82 -1.48 17.57
N THR A 51 4.60 -2.79 17.43
CA THR A 51 4.98 -3.80 18.44
C THR A 51 6.11 -4.72 18.00
N SER A 52 6.44 -4.72 16.72
CA SER A 52 7.43 -5.56 16.08
C SER A 52 8.10 -4.83 14.90
N ALA A 53 9.12 -5.47 14.35
CA ALA A 53 9.86 -5.03 13.18
C ALA A 53 10.18 -6.25 12.30
N ILE A 54 10.25 -6.04 10.98
CA ILE A 54 10.82 -7.03 10.08
C ILE A 54 12.35 -6.89 10.16
N ASP A 55 13.03 -7.93 10.65
CA ASP A 55 14.49 -8.01 10.56
C ASP A 55 14.94 -8.40 9.14
N LEU A 56 16.22 -8.16 8.87
CA LEU A 56 16.81 -8.39 7.55
C LEU A 56 16.70 -9.85 7.11
N ASP A 57 16.96 -10.79 8.01
CA ASP A 57 16.92 -12.23 7.69
C ASP A 57 15.51 -12.65 7.28
N THR A 58 14.49 -12.25 8.04
CA THR A 58 13.08 -12.50 7.73
C THR A 58 12.68 -11.89 6.39
N ALA A 59 13.12 -10.67 6.10
CA ALA A 59 12.87 -10.03 4.80
C ALA A 59 13.51 -10.81 3.64
N LEU A 60 14.76 -11.24 3.81
CA LEU A 60 15.50 -11.98 2.79
C LEU A 60 14.90 -13.37 2.54
N ASP A 61 14.47 -14.07 3.58
CA ASP A 61 13.79 -15.36 3.46
C ASP A 61 12.46 -15.22 2.71
N ALA A 62 11.67 -14.18 3.02
CA ALA A 62 10.44 -13.89 2.30
C ALA A 62 10.69 -13.58 0.82
N VAL A 63 11.71 -12.77 0.50
CA VAL A 63 12.10 -12.46 -0.87
C VAL A 63 12.61 -13.70 -1.61
N SER A 64 13.38 -14.56 -0.95
CA SER A 64 13.86 -15.81 -1.53
C SER A 64 12.70 -16.73 -1.88
N THR A 65 11.75 -16.92 -0.95
CA THR A 65 10.54 -17.72 -1.16
C THR A 65 9.73 -17.20 -2.34
N PHE A 66 9.57 -15.88 -2.43
CA PHE A 66 8.81 -15.27 -3.53
C PHE A 66 9.53 -15.39 -4.88
N ARG A 67 10.85 -15.21 -4.91
CA ARG A 67 11.65 -15.41 -6.12
C ARG A 67 11.51 -16.84 -6.63
N ASP A 68 11.59 -17.83 -5.75
CA ASP A 68 11.54 -19.25 -6.13
C ASP A 68 10.15 -19.63 -6.68
N ASP A 69 9.08 -19.13 -6.06
CA ASP A 69 7.70 -19.28 -6.56
C ASP A 69 7.51 -18.65 -7.95
N LEU A 70 8.00 -17.43 -8.16
CA LEU A 70 7.92 -16.76 -9.46
C LEU A 70 8.78 -17.43 -10.53
N ALA A 71 9.97 -17.91 -10.16
CA ALA A 71 10.87 -18.62 -11.07
C ALA A 71 10.23 -19.94 -11.55
N ALA A 72 9.61 -20.70 -10.65
CA ALA A 72 8.87 -21.91 -11.00
C ALA A 72 7.71 -21.65 -11.98
N LYS A 73 7.14 -20.44 -11.95
CA LYS A 73 6.06 -19.98 -12.85
C LYS A 73 6.57 -19.28 -14.12
N GLY A 74 7.89 -19.11 -14.29
CA GLY A 74 8.48 -18.35 -15.40
C GLY A 74 8.16 -16.84 -15.36
N GLN A 75 7.86 -16.30 -14.18
CA GLN A 75 7.45 -14.90 -13.94
C GLN A 75 8.56 -14.02 -13.35
N ALA A 76 9.76 -14.57 -13.17
CA ALA A 76 10.94 -13.88 -12.70
C ALA A 76 12.16 -14.26 -13.56
N THR A 77 13.02 -13.26 -13.78
CA THR A 77 14.36 -13.49 -14.34
C THR A 77 15.34 -13.80 -13.20
N GLY A 78 16.56 -14.24 -13.53
CA GLY A 78 17.63 -14.42 -12.54
C GLY A 78 18.09 -13.13 -11.83
N LEU A 79 17.53 -11.96 -12.19
CA LEU A 79 17.81 -10.67 -11.55
C LEU A 79 16.79 -10.31 -10.45
N PHE A 80 15.64 -10.98 -10.42
CA PHE A 80 14.56 -10.67 -9.50
C PHE A 80 15.00 -10.92 -8.05
N GLY A 81 14.85 -9.91 -7.19
CA GLY A 81 15.20 -10.02 -5.78
C GLY A 81 16.70 -10.04 -5.48
N ASN A 82 17.56 -9.82 -6.47
CA ASN A 82 19.00 -9.66 -6.21
C ASN A 82 19.26 -8.30 -5.55
N LEU A 83 19.79 -8.31 -4.33
CA LEU A 83 20.15 -7.11 -3.58
C LEU A 83 21.12 -6.20 -4.36
N ARG A 84 20.96 -4.89 -4.15
CA ARG A 84 21.90 -3.85 -4.56
C ARG A 84 22.57 -3.30 -3.31
N GLY A 85 23.78 -3.78 -3.05
CA GLY A 85 24.53 -3.38 -1.84
C GLY A 85 23.76 -3.72 -0.56
N ASP A 86 23.74 -2.76 0.36
CA ASP A 86 23.10 -2.81 1.68
C ASP A 86 21.73 -2.09 1.69
N GLY A 87 21.16 -1.78 0.51
CA GLY A 87 19.97 -0.92 0.41
C GLY A 87 18.76 -1.40 1.21
N LEU A 88 18.50 -2.72 1.27
CA LEU A 88 17.39 -3.25 2.07
C LEU A 88 17.63 -3.07 3.58
N ASP A 89 18.85 -3.36 4.04
CA ASP A 89 19.23 -3.23 5.46
C ASP A 89 19.14 -1.76 5.90
N ALA A 90 19.64 -0.84 5.06
CA ALA A 90 19.52 0.59 5.30
C ALA A 90 18.05 1.04 5.39
N ILE A 91 17.15 0.53 4.53
CA ILE A 91 15.72 0.84 4.60
C ILE A 91 15.12 0.33 5.90
N LEU A 92 15.34 -0.93 6.26
CA LEU A 92 14.81 -1.51 7.50
C LEU A 92 15.32 -0.76 8.74
N GLY A 93 16.61 -0.44 8.78
CA GLY A 93 17.20 0.38 9.83
C GLY A 93 16.60 1.78 9.93
N ASN A 94 16.33 2.43 8.79
CA ASN A 94 15.68 3.74 8.74
C ASN A 94 14.24 3.71 9.28
N ILE A 95 13.49 2.63 9.05
CA ILE A 95 12.13 2.46 9.58
C ILE A 95 12.12 2.36 11.11
N GLU A 96 13.17 1.78 11.69
CA GLU A 96 13.29 1.58 13.14
C GLU A 96 14.12 2.68 13.85
N GLN A 97 14.58 3.68 13.12
CA GLN A 97 15.40 4.75 13.66
C GLN A 97 14.66 5.60 14.70
N THR A 98 15.41 6.12 15.68
CA THR A 98 14.93 7.09 16.67
C THR A 98 15.47 8.50 16.41
N MET A 99 14.66 9.51 16.73
CA MET A 99 15.00 10.94 16.70
C MET A 99 14.61 11.58 18.03
N PHE A 100 15.55 12.27 18.69
CA PHE A 100 15.34 12.88 20.02
C PHE A 100 14.84 11.90 21.10
N GLY A 101 15.24 10.63 21.03
CA GLY A 101 14.86 9.59 22.00
C GLY A 101 13.52 8.92 21.71
N GLU A 102 12.80 9.32 20.65
CA GLU A 102 11.52 8.75 20.25
C GLU A 102 11.63 8.06 18.87
N PRO A 103 10.81 7.04 18.58
CA PRO A 103 10.74 6.48 17.22
C PRO A 103 10.44 7.57 16.18
N LEU A 104 11.16 7.56 15.06
CA LEU A 104 10.95 8.48 13.95
C LEU A 104 9.54 8.29 13.35
N TYR A 105 9.14 7.03 13.16
CA TYR A 105 7.79 6.62 12.78
C TYR A 105 7.15 5.93 13.99
N ARG A 106 6.06 6.50 14.51
CA ARG A 106 5.51 6.12 15.81
C ARG A 106 4.48 5.00 15.67
N SER A 107 3.75 4.99 14.57
CA SER A 107 2.69 4.01 14.33
C SER A 107 3.13 2.87 13.42
N ARG A 108 2.49 1.71 13.59
CA ARG A 108 2.64 0.57 12.68
C ARG A 108 2.21 0.90 11.24
N GLU A 109 1.16 1.72 11.09
CA GLU A 109 0.71 2.19 9.78
C GLU A 109 1.75 3.12 9.11
N GLU A 110 2.38 4.03 9.87
CA GLU A 110 3.46 4.89 9.37
C GLU A 110 4.69 4.08 8.94
N LYS A 111 5.08 3.09 9.74
CA LYS A 111 6.19 2.19 9.40
C LYS A 111 5.88 1.36 8.16
N ALA A 112 4.68 0.79 8.05
CA ALA A 112 4.25 0.05 6.87
C ALA A 112 4.26 0.94 5.62
N ALA A 113 3.72 2.16 5.71
CA ALA A 113 3.69 3.11 4.61
C ALA A 113 5.09 3.49 4.13
N ASN A 114 6.01 3.78 5.06
CA ASN A 114 7.38 4.12 4.72
C ASN A 114 8.15 2.93 4.15
N LEU A 115 7.92 1.71 4.67
CA LEU A 115 8.53 0.49 4.12
C LEU A 115 8.13 0.28 2.66
N LEU A 116 6.83 0.38 2.35
CA LEU A 116 6.33 0.29 0.97
C LEU A 116 6.96 1.38 0.10
N TYR A 117 6.98 2.63 0.58
CA TYR A 117 7.52 3.76 -0.17
C TYR A 117 9.01 3.57 -0.49
N PHE A 118 9.84 3.30 0.51
CA PHE A 118 11.29 3.21 0.32
C PHE A 118 11.68 2.02 -0.56
N VAL A 119 11.11 0.83 -0.35
CA VAL A 119 11.44 -0.32 -1.21
C VAL A 119 11.05 -0.05 -2.67
N VAL A 120 9.93 0.64 -2.90
CA VAL A 120 9.48 0.99 -4.26
C VAL A 120 10.37 2.06 -4.90
N LYS A 121 10.76 3.10 -4.16
CA LYS A 121 11.46 4.29 -4.69
C LYS A 121 12.98 4.19 -4.68
N ASP A 122 13.56 3.59 -3.65
CA ASP A 122 15.01 3.54 -3.46
C ASP A 122 15.64 2.35 -4.19
N HIS A 123 14.80 1.45 -4.71
CA HIS A 123 15.18 0.32 -5.55
C HIS A 123 16.31 -0.55 -4.96
N PRO A 124 16.15 -1.12 -3.74
CA PRO A 124 17.17 -1.94 -3.10
C PRO A 124 17.46 -3.26 -3.82
N PHE A 125 16.66 -3.63 -4.83
CA PHE A 125 16.86 -4.81 -5.66
C PHE A 125 17.14 -4.46 -7.12
N THR A 126 17.79 -5.38 -7.82
CA THR A 126 18.11 -5.24 -9.25
C THR A 126 16.87 -5.26 -10.11
N ASP A 127 15.94 -6.15 -9.82
CA ASP A 127 14.60 -6.21 -10.42
C ASP A 127 13.58 -6.61 -9.34
N GLY A 128 12.33 -6.23 -9.55
CA GLY A 128 11.21 -6.65 -8.70
C GLY A 128 10.80 -5.68 -7.59
N ASN A 129 11.44 -4.52 -7.45
CA ASN A 129 11.21 -3.58 -6.34
C ASN A 129 9.73 -3.29 -6.01
N LYS A 130 8.88 -3.07 -7.01
CA LYS A 130 7.44 -2.88 -6.79
C LYS A 130 6.75 -4.11 -6.19
N ARG A 131 7.05 -5.30 -6.74
CA ARG A 131 6.47 -6.57 -6.27
C ARG A 131 6.99 -6.94 -4.89
N ILE A 132 8.28 -6.72 -4.63
CA ILE A 132 8.92 -7.00 -3.34
C ILE A 132 8.46 -5.99 -2.28
N GLY A 133 8.34 -4.71 -2.62
CA GLY A 133 7.79 -3.69 -1.72
C GLY A 133 6.36 -4.05 -1.28
N ALA A 134 5.51 -4.47 -2.22
CA ALA A 134 4.17 -4.96 -1.90
C ALA A 134 4.18 -6.23 -1.01
N LEU A 135 5.11 -7.17 -1.24
CA LEU A 135 5.28 -8.35 -0.39
C LEU A 135 5.69 -7.96 1.05
N LEU A 136 6.74 -7.17 1.20
CA LEU A 136 7.26 -6.78 2.52
C LEU A 136 6.25 -5.92 3.28
N PHE A 137 5.50 -5.08 2.58
CA PHE A 137 4.36 -4.36 3.13
C PHE A 137 3.31 -5.30 3.72
N LEU A 138 2.84 -6.28 2.95
CA LEU A 138 1.85 -7.26 3.43
C LEU A 138 2.40 -8.11 4.59
N LEU A 139 3.67 -8.51 4.52
CA LEU A 139 4.33 -9.25 5.59
C LEU A 139 4.35 -8.45 6.89
N TYR A 140 4.67 -7.15 6.81
CA TYR A 140 4.69 -6.25 7.96
C TYR A 140 3.30 -6.12 8.58
N LEU A 141 2.28 -5.87 7.76
CA LEU A 141 0.89 -5.76 8.23
C LEU A 141 0.42 -7.04 8.92
N ALA A 142 0.82 -8.21 8.40
CA ALA A 142 0.50 -9.50 9.00
C ALA A 142 1.19 -9.69 10.37
N GLN A 143 2.47 -9.35 10.49
CA GLN A 143 3.20 -9.42 11.76
C GLN A 143 2.61 -8.48 12.82
N GLU A 144 2.27 -7.25 12.43
CA GLU A 144 1.67 -6.25 13.30
C GLU A 144 0.18 -6.43 13.54
N SER A 145 -0.44 -7.46 12.95
CA SER A 145 -1.89 -7.71 13.01
C SER A 145 -2.71 -6.46 12.67
N VAL A 146 -2.32 -5.77 11.59
CA VAL A 146 -3.05 -4.60 11.07
C VAL A 146 -4.20 -5.09 10.22
N ALA A 147 -5.43 -4.90 10.68
CA ALA A 147 -6.61 -5.13 9.86
C ALA A 147 -6.66 -4.06 8.76
N HIS A 148 -6.84 -4.48 7.50
CA HIS A 148 -6.91 -3.56 6.37
C HIS A 148 -7.94 -4.03 5.32
N GLY A 149 -8.55 -3.06 4.63
CA GLY A 149 -9.48 -3.32 3.52
C GLY A 149 -8.82 -3.43 2.15
N LEU A 150 -7.49 -3.37 2.07
CA LEU A 150 -6.75 -3.39 0.81
C LEU A 150 -6.85 -4.77 0.14
N ASP A 151 -7.52 -4.82 -1.01
CA ASP A 151 -7.51 -5.98 -1.90
C ASP A 151 -6.32 -5.92 -2.89
N ALA A 152 -6.18 -6.97 -3.70
CA ALA A 152 -5.09 -7.05 -4.68
C ALA A 152 -5.12 -5.92 -5.73
N ARG A 153 -6.30 -5.40 -6.08
CA ARG A 153 -6.45 -4.31 -7.06
C ARG A 153 -6.02 -2.98 -6.44
N ALA A 154 -6.46 -2.70 -5.22
CA ALA A 154 -6.09 -1.53 -4.45
C ALA A 154 -4.58 -1.50 -4.19
N LEU A 155 -3.99 -2.61 -3.75
CA LEU A 155 -2.54 -2.70 -3.54
C LEU A 155 -1.75 -2.49 -4.84
N THR A 156 -2.21 -3.05 -5.96
CA THR A 156 -1.58 -2.84 -7.27
C THR A 156 -1.59 -1.37 -7.65
N ALA A 157 -2.76 -0.72 -7.57
CA ALA A 157 -2.91 0.69 -7.91
C ALA A 157 -2.07 1.59 -6.98
N LEU A 158 -2.10 1.34 -5.67
CA LEU A 158 -1.34 2.09 -4.68
C LEU A 158 0.17 1.97 -4.89
N THR A 159 0.67 0.77 -5.17
CA THR A 159 2.09 0.52 -5.44
C THR A 159 2.56 1.26 -6.71
N LEU A 160 1.72 1.27 -7.75
CA LEU A 160 2.00 2.02 -8.98
C LEU A 160 1.96 3.53 -8.74
N LEU A 161 0.96 4.03 -8.01
CA LEU A 161 0.86 5.45 -7.65
C LEU A 161 2.11 5.93 -6.91
N ILE A 162 2.59 5.16 -5.93
CA ILE A 162 3.84 5.46 -5.22
C ILE A 162 5.01 5.47 -6.21
N ALA A 163 5.15 4.44 -7.04
CA ALA A 163 6.26 4.33 -7.99
C ALA A 163 6.36 5.56 -8.92
N GLU A 164 5.22 5.99 -9.47
CA GLU A 164 5.12 7.11 -10.40
C GLU A 164 5.10 8.49 -9.72
N SER A 165 4.87 8.55 -8.41
CA SER A 165 4.84 9.83 -7.66
C SER A 165 6.18 10.57 -7.71
N ALA A 166 6.14 11.90 -7.73
CA ALA A 166 7.34 12.72 -7.60
C ALA A 166 7.96 12.56 -6.18
N PRO A 167 9.30 12.65 -6.03
CA PRO A 167 9.93 12.57 -4.71
C PRO A 167 9.40 13.61 -3.71
N SER A 168 9.01 14.81 -4.18
CA SER A 168 8.42 15.86 -3.34
C SER A 168 7.05 15.48 -2.76
N ALA A 169 6.36 14.49 -3.33
CA ALA A 169 5.06 14.02 -2.85
C ALA A 169 5.19 12.90 -1.80
N LYS A 170 6.40 12.58 -1.32
CA LYS A 170 6.65 11.51 -0.34
C LYS A 170 5.65 11.56 0.82
N ASP A 171 5.61 12.68 1.54
CA ASP A 171 4.80 12.78 2.75
C ASP A 171 3.30 12.69 2.46
N LEU A 172 2.86 13.15 1.29
CA LEU A 172 1.47 12.96 0.84
C LEU A 172 1.16 11.48 0.55
N MET A 173 2.08 10.75 -0.11
CA MET A 173 1.93 9.31 -0.35
C MET A 173 1.87 8.52 0.96
N ILE A 174 2.76 8.84 1.91
CA ILE A 174 2.75 8.19 3.24
C ILE A 174 1.41 8.43 3.92
N ARG A 175 0.94 9.68 3.97
CA ARG A 175 -0.36 10.03 4.57
C ARG A 175 -1.52 9.32 3.88
N LEU A 176 -1.49 9.16 2.55
CA LEU A 176 -2.49 8.37 1.82
C LEU A 176 -2.50 6.91 2.29
N VAL A 177 -1.34 6.23 2.32
CA VAL A 177 -1.26 4.83 2.75
C VAL A 177 -1.76 4.68 4.19
N VAL A 178 -1.37 5.58 5.10
CA VAL A 178 -1.84 5.55 6.50
C VAL A 178 -3.36 5.73 6.58
N ASN A 179 -3.96 6.62 5.78
CA ASN A 179 -5.42 6.78 5.71
C ASN A 179 -6.12 5.51 5.20
N LEU A 180 -5.51 4.78 4.26
CA LEU A 180 -6.07 3.53 3.73
C LEU A 180 -5.90 2.33 4.67
N LEU A 181 -4.98 2.42 5.63
CA LEU A 181 -4.73 1.38 6.64
C LEU A 181 -5.49 1.61 7.95
N ALA A 182 -5.71 2.87 8.33
CA ALA A 182 -6.40 3.19 9.57
C ALA A 182 -7.84 2.68 9.52
N GLU A 183 -8.28 2.08 10.63
CA GLU A 183 -9.69 1.73 10.80
C GLU A 183 -10.52 3.03 10.72
N PRO A 184 -11.67 3.03 10.01
CA PRO A 184 -12.60 4.14 10.08
C PRO A 184 -12.95 4.39 11.54
N ASN A 185 -12.86 5.63 12.01
CA ASN A 185 -13.42 6.00 13.31
C ASN A 185 -14.94 5.79 13.19
N VAL A 186 -15.43 4.65 13.67
CA VAL A 186 -16.86 4.36 13.83
C VAL A 186 -17.37 5.08 15.08
#